data_AF-A0A9D6GQ98-F1
#
_entry.id   AF-A0A9D6GQ98-F1
#
_cell.length_a   1.000
_cell.length_b   1.000
_cell.length_c   1.000
_cell.angle_alpha   90.00
_cell.angle_beta   90.00
_cell.angle_gamma   90.00
#
_symmetry.space_group_name_H-M   'P 1'
#
loop_
_entity.id
_entity.type
_entity.pdbx_description
1 polymer ?
#
loop_
_entity_poly.entity_id
_entity_poly.type
_entity_poly.pdbx_seq_one_letter_code
_entity_poly.pdbx_strand_id
1 'polypeptide(L)'
;MSLSRFGLAIAGSLVLHGLFVAFYLLDACKPTIRLDSANIQVRLTRLGTPRDEKLLPRLDASEYQPPAPQAIPKPKEAKQAVKPMDPKPSHPLDLLKKRFGKPSTEGQKEGSSLGTSLSREIAHSYELQVSEILRESYEIPRVISEREARTLKLFVRLWIAPTGHLIRIRVEKASRNRRFDQAVLEASENIHSFGPPPLTLARQYQTQGLLIQFCPMECS
;
A
#
# COMPACT_ATOMS: atom_id res chain seq x y z
N MET A 1 43.39 -41.60 40.60
CA MET A 1 44.02 -40.97 39.41
C MET A 1 43.49 -39.56 39.30
N SER A 2 44.32 -38.54 39.57
CA SER A 2 43.92 -37.14 39.45
C SER A 2 43.85 -36.77 37.97
N LEU A 3 42.65 -36.51 37.42
CA LEU A 3 42.55 -35.91 36.09
C LEU A 3 43.30 -34.58 36.12
N SER A 4 44.26 -34.40 35.22
CA SER A 4 45.03 -33.16 35.13
C SER A 4 44.07 -32.02 34.77
N ARG A 5 44.30 -30.83 35.35
CA ARG A 5 43.51 -29.62 35.05
C ARG A 5 43.50 -29.31 33.54
N PHE A 6 44.54 -29.74 32.82
CA PHE A 6 44.64 -29.67 31.36
C PHE A 6 43.61 -30.57 30.65
N GLY A 7 43.41 -31.81 31.11
CA GLY A 7 42.39 -32.70 30.52
C GLY A 7 40.97 -32.15 30.67
N LEU A 8 40.69 -31.51 31.79
CA LEU A 8 39.41 -30.85 32.06
C LEU A 8 39.16 -29.64 31.15
N ALA A 9 40.20 -28.84 30.88
CA ALA A 9 40.10 -27.68 29.98
C ALA A 9 39.85 -28.09 28.53
N ILE A 10 40.53 -29.15 28.04
CA ILE A 10 40.35 -29.67 26.69
C ILE A 10 38.94 -30.26 26.53
N ALA A 11 38.48 -31.05 27.50
CA ALA A 11 37.14 -31.62 27.50
C ALA A 11 36.05 -30.53 27.52
N GLY A 12 36.22 -29.50 28.35
CA GLY A 12 35.29 -28.36 28.41
C GLY A 12 35.22 -27.59 27.08
N SER A 13 36.35 -27.38 26.42
CA SER A 13 36.39 -26.72 25.11
C SER A 13 35.65 -27.52 24.04
N LEU A 14 35.85 -28.84 23.98
CA LEU A 14 35.17 -29.70 23.02
C LEU A 14 33.64 -29.71 23.22
N VAL A 15 33.18 -29.74 24.48
CA VAL A 15 31.75 -29.65 24.81
C VAL A 15 31.16 -28.30 24.37
N LEU A 16 31.87 -27.21 24.62
CA LEU A 16 31.40 -25.87 24.24
C LEU A 16 31.24 -25.72 22.73
N HIS A 17 32.24 -26.19 21.96
CA HIS A 17 32.16 -26.14 20.50
C HIS A 17 31.07 -27.08 19.96
N GLY A 18 30.91 -28.27 20.56
CA GLY A 18 29.82 -29.19 20.21
C GLY A 18 28.44 -28.58 20.41
N LEU A 19 28.22 -27.87 21.52
CA LEU A 19 26.98 -27.14 21.79
C LEU A 19 26.74 -26.01 20.79
N PHE A 20 27.79 -25.27 20.42
CA PHE A 20 27.69 -24.20 19.43
C PHE A 20 27.30 -24.72 18.04
N VAL A 21 27.90 -25.83 17.61
CA VAL A 21 27.57 -26.49 16.34
C VAL A 21 26.14 -27.03 16.38
N ALA A 22 25.74 -27.69 17.47
CA ALA A 22 24.38 -28.20 17.61
C ALA A 22 23.33 -27.08 17.57
N PHE A 23 23.58 -25.95 18.23
CA PHE A 23 22.70 -24.78 18.19
C PHE A 23 22.55 -24.23 16.76
N TYR A 24 23.65 -24.11 16.03
CA TYR A 24 23.64 -23.61 14.65
C TYR A 24 22.87 -24.54 13.69
N LEU A 25 23.01 -25.85 13.86
CA LEU A 25 22.27 -26.84 13.07
C LEU A 25 20.76 -26.83 13.38
N LEU A 26 20.37 -26.61 14.63
CA LEU A 26 18.96 -26.47 15.00
C LEU A 26 18.34 -25.20 14.42
N ASP A 27 19.08 -24.09 14.36
CA ASP A 27 18.60 -22.83 13.77
C ASP A 27 18.46 -22.92 12.24
N ALA A 28 19.32 -23.71 11.58
CA ALA A 28 19.24 -23.99 10.15
C ALA A 28 18.03 -24.86 9.76
N CYS A 29 17.43 -25.58 10.72
CA CYS A 29 16.21 -26.37 10.53
C CYS A 29 14.91 -25.59 10.81
N LYS A 30 14.93 -24.25 10.77
CA LYS A 30 13.67 -23.48 10.77
C LYS A 30 12.89 -23.78 9.49
N PRO A 31 11.62 -24.26 9.58
CA PRO A 31 10.81 -24.48 8.38
C PRO A 31 10.60 -23.13 7.70
N THR A 32 11.12 -23.00 6.48
CA THR A 32 10.75 -21.90 5.61
C THR A 32 9.28 -22.07 5.31
N ILE A 33 8.44 -21.10 5.70
CA ILE A 33 7.04 -21.07 5.31
C ILE A 33 7.05 -20.94 3.78
N ARG A 34 6.89 -22.06 3.09
CA ARG A 34 6.60 -22.06 1.67
C ARG A 34 5.16 -21.62 1.53
N LEU A 35 4.99 -20.34 1.22
CA LEU A 35 3.79 -19.82 0.62
C LEU A 35 3.70 -20.47 -0.77
N ASP A 36 3.25 -21.73 -0.81
CA ASP A 36 2.78 -22.32 -2.06
C ASP A 36 1.80 -21.32 -2.64
N SER A 37 2.04 -20.95 -3.88
CA SER A 37 1.29 -19.93 -4.60
C SER A 37 -0.12 -20.47 -4.89
N ALA A 38 -0.91 -20.70 -3.84
CA ALA A 38 -2.34 -20.71 -3.92
C ALA A 38 -2.68 -19.39 -4.58
N ASN A 39 -3.13 -19.45 -5.82
CA ASN A 39 -3.55 -18.32 -6.62
C ASN A 39 -4.54 -17.48 -5.79
N ILE A 40 -4.02 -16.47 -5.09
CA ILE A 40 -4.84 -15.54 -4.33
C ILE A 40 -5.52 -14.68 -5.39
N GLN A 41 -6.71 -15.10 -5.82
CA GLN A 41 -7.55 -14.35 -6.72
C GLN A 41 -8.01 -13.07 -6.00
N VAL A 42 -7.18 -12.04 -6.04
CA VAL A 42 -7.53 -10.70 -5.55
C VAL A 42 -8.57 -10.11 -6.49
N ARG A 43 -9.83 -10.29 -6.11
CA ARG A 43 -10.97 -9.70 -6.81
C ARG A 43 -11.03 -8.20 -6.54
N LEU A 44 -10.95 -7.41 -7.60
CA LEU A 44 -10.84 -5.95 -7.52
C LEU A 44 -12.14 -5.23 -7.10
N THR A 45 -13.22 -5.97 -6.89
CA THR A 45 -14.55 -5.40 -6.73
C THR A 45 -14.95 -5.30 -5.25
N ARG A 46 -15.85 -4.37 -4.97
CA ARG A 46 -16.42 -4.17 -3.63
C ARG A 46 -17.27 -5.38 -3.22
N LEU A 47 -17.34 -5.69 -1.93
CA LEU A 47 -18.27 -6.69 -1.41
C LEU A 47 -19.72 -6.29 -1.73
N GLY A 48 -20.49 -7.17 -2.35
CA GLY A 48 -21.88 -6.88 -2.69
C GLY A 48 -22.60 -7.99 -3.43
N THR A 49 -23.87 -7.75 -3.75
CA THR A 49 -24.68 -8.66 -4.57
C THR A 49 -24.21 -8.58 -6.02
N PRO A 50 -23.96 -9.72 -6.70
CA PRO A 50 -23.60 -9.69 -8.12
C PRO A 50 -24.71 -9.00 -8.90
N ARG A 51 -24.32 -8.06 -9.76
CA ARG A 51 -25.25 -7.34 -10.64
C ARG A 51 -25.93 -8.37 -11.55
N ASP A 52 -27.24 -8.28 -11.66
CA ASP A 52 -28.03 -9.17 -12.52
C ASP A 52 -27.54 -9.04 -13.96
N GLU A 53 -27.14 -10.18 -14.54
CA GLU A 53 -26.60 -10.29 -15.89
C GLU A 53 -27.59 -9.83 -16.96
N LYS A 54 -28.88 -9.77 -16.62
CA LYS A 54 -29.95 -9.30 -17.48
C LYS A 54 -30.05 -7.76 -17.56
N LEU A 55 -29.36 -7.03 -16.67
CA LEU A 55 -29.47 -5.56 -16.52
C LEU A 55 -28.41 -4.77 -17.32
N LEU A 56 -28.20 -5.17 -18.58
CA LEU A 56 -27.50 -4.51 -19.72
C LEU A 56 -26.31 -5.34 -20.25
N PRO A 57 -26.19 -5.49 -21.59
CA PRO A 57 -24.98 -6.02 -22.23
C PRO A 57 -23.76 -5.14 -21.89
N ARG A 58 -22.62 -5.77 -21.63
CA ARG A 58 -21.34 -5.07 -21.84
C ARG A 58 -21.31 -4.70 -23.31
N LEU A 59 -21.21 -3.41 -23.63
CA LEU A 59 -20.80 -3.01 -24.98
C LEU A 59 -19.42 -3.64 -25.17
N ASP A 60 -19.35 -4.67 -25.99
CA ASP A 60 -18.08 -5.16 -26.50
C ASP A 60 -17.35 -3.95 -27.10
N ALA A 61 -16.05 -3.87 -26.87
CA ALA A 61 -15.20 -2.94 -27.59
C ALA A 61 -15.17 -3.36 -29.07
N SER A 62 -16.22 -3.04 -29.81
CA SER A 62 -16.30 -3.25 -31.26
C SER A 62 -16.92 -2.02 -31.90
N GLU A 63 -16.10 -1.39 -32.72
CA GLU A 63 -16.40 -0.44 -33.78
C GLU A 63 -16.96 0.94 -33.38
N TYR A 64 -16.00 1.82 -33.09
CA TYR A 64 -16.15 3.25 -33.33
C TYR A 64 -16.37 3.47 -34.84
N GLN A 65 -17.62 3.64 -35.27
CA GLN A 65 -17.91 4.26 -36.57
C GLN A 65 -18.17 5.76 -36.34
N PRO A 66 -17.39 6.66 -36.97
CA PRO A 66 -17.65 8.09 -36.85
C PRO A 66 -18.99 8.45 -37.51
N PRO A 67 -19.82 9.30 -36.89
CA PRO A 67 -21.15 9.61 -37.44
C PRO A 67 -21.04 10.44 -38.72
N ALA A 68 -21.74 10.02 -39.77
CA ALA A 68 -21.93 10.80 -40.98
C ALA A 68 -22.84 12.02 -40.73
N PRO A 69 -22.68 13.14 -41.45
CA PRO A 69 -23.37 14.40 -41.16
C PRO A 69 -24.86 14.33 -41.52
N GLN A 70 -25.74 14.52 -40.54
CA GLN A 70 -27.18 14.62 -40.79
C GLN A 70 -27.60 16.08 -41.01
N ALA A 71 -28.39 16.28 -42.08
CA ALA A 71 -28.97 17.55 -42.49
C ALA A 71 -30.01 18.07 -41.49
N ILE A 72 -30.05 19.39 -41.36
CA ILE A 72 -30.90 20.17 -40.45
C ILE A 72 -32.37 20.09 -40.90
N PRO A 73 -33.33 19.76 -40.02
CA PRO A 73 -34.74 20.09 -40.24
C PRO A 73 -35.12 21.42 -39.59
N LYS A 74 -35.87 22.24 -40.35
CA LYS A 74 -36.42 23.55 -39.96
C LYS A 74 -37.49 23.45 -38.84
N PRO A 75 -37.76 24.57 -38.13
CA PRO A 75 -38.50 24.60 -36.87
C PRO A 75 -40.01 24.44 -37.03
N LYS A 76 -40.65 23.71 -36.11
CA LYS A 76 -42.09 23.83 -35.84
C LYS A 76 -42.35 24.35 -34.43
N GLU A 77 -43.19 25.37 -34.46
CA GLU A 77 -43.79 26.23 -33.44
C GLU A 77 -44.24 25.56 -32.13
N ALA A 78 -44.13 26.34 -31.06
CA ALA A 78 -44.41 26.01 -29.69
C ALA A 78 -45.91 25.91 -29.37
N LYS A 79 -46.27 24.97 -28.47
CA LYS A 79 -47.35 25.16 -27.50
C LYS A 79 -46.91 24.61 -26.13
N GLN A 80 -46.65 25.54 -25.22
CA GLN A 80 -46.43 25.27 -23.80
C GLN A 80 -47.72 24.72 -23.16
N ALA A 81 -47.62 23.53 -22.58
CA ALA A 81 -48.53 23.10 -21.53
C ALA A 81 -47.72 23.04 -20.22
N VAL A 82 -47.96 24.00 -19.34
CA VAL A 82 -47.34 24.07 -18.01
C VAL A 82 -47.92 22.93 -17.16
N LYS A 83 -47.09 21.95 -16.81
CA LYS A 83 -47.42 20.97 -15.76
C LYS A 83 -47.24 21.62 -14.38
N PRO A 84 -48.07 21.27 -13.38
CA PRO A 84 -47.96 21.84 -12.03
C PRO A 84 -46.59 21.57 -11.42
N MET A 85 -46.01 22.58 -10.75
CA MET A 85 -44.77 22.45 -10.00
C MET A 85 -44.95 21.45 -8.85
N ASP A 86 -44.15 20.39 -8.85
CA ASP A 86 -43.97 19.51 -7.69
C ASP A 86 -43.51 20.33 -6.47
N PRO A 87 -43.94 19.95 -5.25
CA PRO A 87 -43.54 20.66 -4.03
C PRO A 87 -42.02 20.61 -3.85
N LYS A 88 -41.46 21.77 -3.51
CA LYS A 88 -40.04 22.00 -3.23
C LYS A 88 -39.59 21.05 -2.09
N PRO A 89 -38.58 20.19 -2.30
CA PRO A 89 -38.10 19.31 -1.24
C PRO A 89 -37.57 20.13 -0.08
N SER A 90 -38.08 19.86 1.12
CA SER A 90 -37.78 20.62 2.33
C SER A 90 -36.38 20.34 2.89
N HIS A 91 -35.68 19.29 2.43
CA HIS A 91 -34.33 18.96 2.88
C HIS A 91 -33.34 18.73 1.72
N PRO A 92 -32.09 19.25 1.82
CA PRO A 92 -31.02 19.01 0.84
C PRO A 92 -30.72 17.53 0.61
N LEU A 93 -30.93 16.69 1.62
CA LEU A 93 -30.74 15.23 1.55
C LEU A 93 -31.81 14.54 0.69
N ASP A 94 -33.01 15.11 0.57
CA ASP A 94 -34.07 14.54 -0.26
C ASP A 94 -33.84 14.82 -1.74
N LEU A 95 -33.22 15.97 -2.07
CA LEU A 95 -32.73 16.25 -3.42
C LEU A 95 -31.63 15.26 -3.81
N LEU A 96 -30.73 14.91 -2.89
CA LEU A 96 -29.67 13.94 -3.10
C LEU A 96 -30.25 12.52 -3.30
N LYS A 97 -31.18 12.08 -2.46
CA LYS A 97 -31.87 10.78 -2.62
C LYS A 97 -32.65 10.70 -3.93
N LYS A 98 -33.32 11.78 -4.34
CA LYS A 98 -34.09 11.83 -5.59
C LYS A 98 -33.18 11.82 -6.82
N ARG A 99 -31.98 12.38 -6.73
CA ARG A 99 -31.02 12.48 -7.85
C ARG A 99 -30.08 11.27 -7.98
N PHE A 100 -29.69 10.64 -6.86
CA PHE A 100 -28.72 9.55 -6.84
C PHE A 100 -29.31 8.17 -6.50
N GLY A 101 -30.61 8.09 -6.18
CA GLY A 101 -31.23 6.84 -5.75
C GLY A 101 -30.67 6.32 -4.41
N LYS A 102 -31.07 5.10 -4.02
CA LYS A 102 -30.45 4.42 -2.88
C LYS A 102 -29.05 3.96 -3.30
N PRO A 103 -28.01 4.08 -2.44
CA PRO A 103 -26.69 3.55 -2.76
C PRO A 103 -26.81 2.05 -3.11
N SER A 104 -26.36 1.65 -4.30
CA SER A 104 -26.47 0.25 -4.72
C SER A 104 -25.49 -0.61 -3.90
N THR A 105 -25.96 -1.78 -3.46
CA THR A 105 -25.14 -2.80 -2.78
C THR A 105 -24.47 -3.75 -3.76
N GLU A 106 -24.30 -3.32 -5.02
CA GLU A 106 -23.75 -4.15 -6.08
C GLU A 106 -22.25 -4.38 -5.87
N GLY A 107 -21.82 -5.62 -6.07
CA GLY A 107 -20.44 -6.04 -5.82
C GLY A 107 -20.26 -7.55 -6.02
N GLN A 108 -19.15 -8.10 -5.53
CA GLN A 108 -18.96 -9.55 -5.50
C GLN A 108 -19.12 -10.08 -4.08
N LYS A 109 -19.61 -11.32 -3.94
CA LYS A 109 -19.84 -11.97 -2.63
C LYS A 109 -18.59 -12.10 -1.75
N GLU A 110 -17.40 -11.96 -2.32
CA GLU A 110 -16.08 -12.04 -1.65
C GLU A 110 -15.24 -10.76 -1.85
N GLY A 111 -15.86 -9.64 -2.22
CA GLY A 111 -15.14 -8.38 -2.46
C GLY A 111 -14.62 -7.71 -1.18
N SER A 112 -13.78 -6.69 -1.35
CA SER A 112 -13.31 -5.87 -0.22
C SER A 112 -14.42 -4.93 0.27
N SER A 113 -14.50 -4.66 1.58
CA SER A 113 -15.52 -3.76 2.19
C SER A 113 -15.49 -2.34 1.59
N LEU A 114 -14.31 -1.87 1.17
CA LEU A 114 -14.10 -0.56 0.56
C LEU A 114 -13.92 -0.63 -0.97
N GLY A 115 -13.68 -1.83 -1.52
CA GLY A 115 -13.19 -2.02 -2.88
C GLY A 115 -11.67 -1.79 -2.96
N THR A 116 -10.96 -2.62 -3.72
CA THR A 116 -9.48 -2.59 -3.74
C THR A 116 -8.91 -1.35 -4.40
N SER A 117 -9.67 -0.71 -5.30
CA SER A 117 -9.29 0.56 -5.92
C SER A 117 -9.17 1.68 -4.87
N LEU A 118 -10.22 1.87 -4.07
CA LEU A 118 -10.22 2.88 -3.01
C LEU A 118 -9.18 2.56 -1.93
N SER A 119 -9.04 1.29 -1.54
CA SER A 119 -7.99 0.88 -0.59
C SER A 119 -6.58 1.17 -1.11
N ARG A 120 -6.33 0.96 -2.42
CA ARG A 120 -5.04 1.28 -3.05
C ARG A 120 -4.77 2.78 -3.08
N GLU A 121 -5.78 3.59 -3.41
CA GLU A 121 -5.65 5.05 -3.41
C GLU A 121 -5.33 5.59 -2.01
N ILE A 122 -6.03 5.09 -0.98
CA ILE A 122 -5.78 5.45 0.41
C ILE A 122 -4.37 5.03 0.85
N ALA A 123 -3.93 3.82 0.49
CA ALA A 123 -2.57 3.37 0.79
C ALA A 123 -1.52 4.25 0.09
N HIS A 124 -1.71 4.52 -1.20
CA HIS A 124 -0.81 5.32 -2.01
C HIS A 124 -0.67 6.75 -1.51
N SER A 125 -1.79 7.41 -1.18
CA SER A 125 -1.75 8.77 -0.62
C SER A 125 -0.94 8.86 0.68
N TYR A 126 -1.07 7.86 1.56
CA TYR A 126 -0.28 7.81 2.78
C TYR A 126 1.19 7.47 2.53
N GLU A 127 1.49 6.57 1.58
CA GLU A 127 2.85 6.27 1.14
C GLU A 127 3.57 7.51 0.61
N LEU A 128 2.88 8.31 -0.21
CA LEU A 128 3.40 9.58 -0.71
C LEU A 128 3.73 10.55 0.42
N GLN A 129 2.80 10.77 1.35
CA GLN A 129 3.03 11.61 2.53
C GLN A 129 4.27 11.16 3.32
N VAL A 130 4.38 9.86 3.61
CA VAL A 130 5.54 9.32 4.34
C VAL A 130 6.83 9.55 3.57
N SER A 131 6.82 9.33 2.26
CA SER A 131 7.99 9.55 1.40
C SER A 131 8.40 11.02 1.34
N GLU A 132 7.44 11.94 1.34
CA GLU A 132 7.68 13.37 1.30
C GLU A 132 8.31 13.85 2.60
N ILE A 133 7.71 13.49 3.75
CA ILE A 133 8.26 13.81 5.08
C ILE A 133 9.68 13.25 5.23
N LEU A 134 9.90 12.00 4.78
CA LEU A 134 11.23 11.38 4.85
C LEU A 134 12.25 12.12 3.97
N ARG A 135 11.83 12.58 2.79
CA ARG A 135 12.68 13.33 1.86
C ARG A 135 12.98 14.74 2.37
N GLU A 136 12.02 15.40 3.02
CA GLU A 136 12.23 16.70 3.66
C GLU A 136 13.21 16.62 4.83
N SER A 137 13.16 15.53 5.60
CA SER A 137 14.10 15.30 6.71
C SER A 137 15.47 14.78 6.26
N TYR A 138 15.62 14.41 4.99
CA TYR A 138 16.84 13.81 4.47
C TYR A 138 17.78 14.87 3.90
N GLU A 139 18.98 14.96 4.48
CA GLU A 139 20.06 15.80 3.94
C GLU A 139 21.00 14.97 3.06
N ILE A 140 21.18 15.37 1.80
CA ILE A 140 22.09 14.68 0.86
C ILE A 140 23.54 14.82 1.36
N PRO A 141 24.24 13.71 1.67
CA PRO A 141 25.63 13.76 2.07
C PRO A 141 26.49 14.36 0.95
N ARG A 142 27.36 15.32 1.27
CA ARG A 142 28.26 16.02 0.32
C ARG A 142 29.17 15.11 -0.51
N VAL A 143 29.30 13.84 -0.12
CA VAL A 143 30.16 12.85 -0.78
C VAL A 143 29.47 12.13 -1.95
N ILE A 144 28.14 12.25 -2.09
CA ILE A 144 27.37 11.63 -3.16
C ILE A 144 27.20 12.63 -4.29
N SER A 145 27.65 12.27 -5.50
CA SER A 145 27.44 13.11 -6.69
C SER A 145 25.97 13.06 -7.13
N GLU A 146 25.45 14.12 -7.78
CA GLU A 146 24.07 14.09 -8.29
C GLU A 146 23.78 12.95 -9.27
N ARG A 147 24.80 12.50 -10.01
CA ARG A 147 24.66 11.36 -10.94
C ARG A 147 24.47 10.05 -10.19
N GLU A 148 25.25 9.85 -9.12
CA GLU A 148 25.11 8.68 -8.25
C GLU A 148 23.75 8.72 -7.54
N ALA A 149 23.36 9.87 -6.99
CA ALA A 149 22.09 10.08 -6.30
C ALA A 149 20.87 9.65 -7.13
N ARG A 150 20.86 9.91 -8.44
CA ARG A 150 19.77 9.49 -9.35
C ARG A 150 19.61 7.98 -9.46
N THR A 151 20.65 7.21 -9.17
CA THR A 151 20.64 5.74 -9.29
C THR A 151 20.39 5.02 -7.97
N LEU A 152 20.54 5.73 -6.85
CA LEU A 152 20.40 5.14 -5.52
C LEU A 152 18.93 4.86 -5.23
N LYS A 153 18.65 3.60 -4.89
CA LYS A 153 17.33 3.12 -4.49
C LYS A 153 17.50 2.29 -3.23
N LEU A 154 16.73 2.60 -2.20
CA LEU A 154 16.72 1.88 -0.93
C LEU A 154 15.28 1.49 -0.61
N PHE A 155 15.06 0.25 -0.21
CA PHE A 155 13.76 -0.19 0.29
C PHE A 155 13.84 -0.32 1.80
N VAL A 156 13.02 0.46 2.49
CA VAL A 156 12.89 0.44 3.95
C VAL A 156 11.48 0.04 4.34
N ARG A 157 11.38 -0.74 5.41
CA ARG A 157 10.12 -1.07 6.06
C ARG A 157 10.02 -0.27 7.35
N LEU A 158 8.98 0.55 7.46
CA LEU A 158 8.68 1.37 8.62
C LEU A 158 7.48 0.80 9.35
N TRP A 159 7.57 0.56 10.64
CA TRP A 159 6.38 0.27 11.45
C TRP A 159 5.96 1.54 12.14
N ILE A 160 4.74 1.96 11.86
CA ILE A 160 4.22 3.26 12.29
C ILE A 160 3.08 3.02 13.28
N ALA A 161 3.13 3.71 14.41
CA ALA A 161 2.07 3.67 15.41
C ALA A 161 0.79 4.33 14.87
N PRO A 162 -0.39 4.02 15.43
CA PRO A 162 -1.63 4.72 15.09
C PRO A 162 -1.57 6.24 15.31
N THR A 163 -0.65 6.72 16.15
CA THR A 163 -0.40 8.15 16.40
C THR A 163 0.51 8.81 15.35
N GLY A 164 1.13 8.02 14.46
CA GLY A 164 2.06 8.49 13.43
C GLY A 164 3.53 8.43 13.81
N HIS A 165 3.88 8.02 15.04
CA HIS A 165 5.28 7.86 15.44
C HIS A 165 5.92 6.60 14.86
N LEU A 166 7.22 6.68 14.56
CA LEU A 166 8.01 5.52 14.15
C LEU A 166 8.21 4.57 15.33
N ILE A 167 7.83 3.31 15.15
CA ILE A 167 8.07 2.24 16.14
C ILE A 167 9.43 1.60 15.86
N ARG A 168 9.68 1.24 14.60
CA ARG A 168 10.95 0.67 14.14
C ARG A 168 11.11 0.87 12.64
N ILE A 169 12.35 0.86 12.18
CA ILE A 169 12.73 0.85 10.76
C ILE A 169 13.66 -0.33 10.47
N ARG A 170 13.53 -0.91 9.27
CA ARG A 170 14.44 -1.96 8.78
C ARG A 170 14.72 -1.76 7.30
N VAL A 171 15.98 -1.97 6.90
CA VAL A 171 16.34 -2.05 5.49
C VAL A 171 15.95 -3.43 4.94
N GLU A 172 15.10 -3.45 3.92
CA GLU A 172 14.71 -4.66 3.18
C GLU A 172 15.64 -4.90 2.00
N LYS A 173 16.03 -3.83 1.30
CA LYS A 173 16.97 -3.89 0.17
C LYS A 173 17.87 -2.66 0.16
N ALA A 174 19.15 -2.87 0.48
CA ALA A 174 20.19 -1.85 0.52
C ALA A 174 20.49 -1.24 -0.85
N SER A 175 20.95 0.02 -0.88
CA SER A 175 21.29 0.74 -2.12
C SER A 175 22.67 0.41 -2.68
N ARG A 176 23.46 -0.37 -1.94
CA ARG A 176 24.92 -0.59 -2.14
C ARG A 176 25.80 0.61 -1.78
N ASN A 177 25.23 1.71 -1.30
CA ASN A 177 25.97 2.82 -0.71
C ASN A 177 25.62 2.92 0.79
N ARG A 178 26.55 2.49 1.66
CA ARG A 178 26.33 2.48 3.11
C ARG A 178 26.08 3.86 3.70
N ARG A 179 26.70 4.91 3.16
CA ARG A 179 26.52 6.28 3.66
C ARG A 179 25.12 6.78 3.34
N PHE A 180 24.62 6.46 2.15
CA PHE A 180 23.24 6.72 1.78
C PHE A 180 22.28 5.98 2.70
N ASP A 181 22.46 4.67 2.86
CA ASP A 181 21.59 3.84 3.69
C ASP A 181 21.53 4.36 5.14
N GLN A 182 22.69 4.66 5.72
CA GLN A 182 22.83 5.24 7.06
C GLN A 182 22.10 6.59 7.18
N ALA A 183 22.32 7.50 6.23
CA ALA A 183 21.70 8.83 6.26
C ALA A 183 20.17 8.76 6.18
N VAL A 184 19.61 7.78 5.47
CA VAL A 184 18.15 7.55 5.44
C VAL A 184 17.64 7.03 6.78
N LEU A 185 18.38 6.13 7.44
CA LEU A 185 18.02 5.65 8.76
C LEU A 185 18.03 6.79 9.78
N GLU A 186 19.10 7.60 9.80
CA GLU A 186 19.23 8.76 10.68
C GLU A 186 18.13 9.80 10.43
N ALA A 187 17.85 10.12 9.16
CA ALA A 187 16.74 10.99 8.79
C ALA A 187 15.40 10.44 9.30
N SER A 188 15.16 9.14 9.15
CA SER A 188 13.91 8.52 9.59
C SER A 188 13.70 8.56 11.11
N GLU A 189 14.78 8.45 11.88
CA GLU A 189 14.76 8.48 13.34
C GLU A 189 14.58 9.89 13.89
N ASN A 190 15.04 10.91 13.15
CA ASN A 190 14.89 12.32 13.51
C ASN A 190 13.47 12.87 13.25
N ILE A 191 12.64 12.15 12.50
CA ILE A 191 11.26 12.55 12.21
C ILE A 191 10.39 12.37 13.45
N HIS A 192 9.77 13.46 13.91
CA HIS A 192 8.89 13.43 15.07
C HIS A 192 7.63 12.58 14.83
N SER A 193 6.99 12.73 13.67
CA SER A 193 5.78 11.98 13.30
C SER A 193 5.59 11.98 11.78
N PHE A 194 5.14 10.85 11.25
CA PHE A 194 4.69 10.70 9.86
C PHE A 194 3.21 11.07 9.66
N GLY A 195 2.52 11.51 10.73
CA GLY A 195 1.07 11.68 10.75
C GLY A 195 0.35 10.33 10.99
N PRO A 196 -0.88 10.36 11.52
CA PRO A 196 -1.61 9.15 11.82
C PRO A 196 -1.98 8.41 10.52
N PRO A 197 -1.71 7.10 10.42
CA PRO A 197 -2.12 6.31 9.26
C PRO A 197 -3.65 6.24 9.13
N PRO A 198 -4.19 6.05 7.91
CA PRO A 198 -5.61 5.80 7.71
C PRO A 198 -6.09 4.66 8.60
N LEU A 199 -7.25 4.81 9.25
CA LEU A 199 -7.76 3.86 10.24
C LEU A 199 -7.82 2.41 9.72
N THR A 200 -8.08 2.24 8.43
CA THR A 200 -8.15 0.95 7.73
C THR A 200 -6.80 0.26 7.59
N LEU A 201 -5.70 1.01 7.57
CA LEU A 201 -4.33 0.55 7.35
C LEU A 201 -3.45 0.63 8.62
N ALA A 202 -3.89 1.37 9.65
CA ALA A 202 -3.14 1.60 10.88
C ALA A 202 -2.62 0.30 11.52
N ARG A 203 -3.48 -0.71 11.68
CA ARG A 203 -3.07 -2.00 12.24
C ARG A 203 -2.06 -2.74 11.36
N GLN A 204 -2.23 -2.65 10.04
CA GLN A 204 -1.31 -3.25 9.08
C GLN A 204 0.07 -2.60 9.19
N TYR A 205 0.16 -1.27 9.18
CA TYR A 205 1.44 -0.58 9.29
C TYR A 205 2.08 -0.72 10.67
N GLN A 206 1.30 -0.85 11.74
CA GLN A 206 1.83 -1.12 13.07
C GLN A 206 2.46 -2.52 13.21
N THR A 207 1.90 -3.54 12.53
CA THR A 207 2.30 -4.94 12.72
C THR A 207 3.18 -5.47 11.58
N GLN A 208 2.79 -5.23 10.34
CA GLN A 208 3.46 -5.69 9.12
C GLN A 208 4.44 -4.65 8.57
N GLY A 209 4.23 -3.37 8.88
CA GLY A 209 5.06 -2.27 8.40
C GLY A 209 4.70 -1.82 7.00
N LEU A 210 5.01 -0.57 6.70
CA LEU A 210 4.90 0.08 5.41
C LEU A 210 6.24 -0.03 4.67
N LEU A 211 6.21 -0.59 3.46
CA LEU A 211 7.39 -0.67 2.61
C LEU A 211 7.47 0.57 1.74
N ILE A 212 8.52 1.36 1.90
CA ILE A 212 8.77 2.56 1.09
C ILE A 212 10.02 2.34 0.25
N GLN A 213 9.93 2.70 -1.02
CA GLN A 213 11.08 2.90 -1.87
C GLN A 213 11.54 4.35 -1.71
N PHE A 214 12.74 4.54 -1.17
CA PHE A 214 13.35 5.85 -1.01
C PHE A 214 14.38 6.12 -2.11
N CYS A 215 14.27 7.29 -2.72
CA CYS A 215 15.21 7.84 -3.70
C CYS A 215 15.52 9.30 -3.30
N PRO A 216 16.78 9.76 -3.33
CA PRO A 216 17.12 11.11 -2.89
C PRO A 216 16.50 12.22 -3.73
N MET A 217 16.36 11.99 -5.04
CA MET A 217 15.78 12.96 -5.97
C MET A 217 14.34 12.57 -6.28
N GLU A 218 14.15 11.56 -7.13
CA GLU A 218 12.86 10.98 -7.49
C GLU A 218 13.06 9.53 -7.91
N CYS A 219 12.04 8.68 -7.70
CA CYS A 219 12.06 7.31 -8.16
C CYS A 219 11.49 7.20 -9.57
N SER A 220 12.37 6.97 -10.56
CA SER A 220 11.99 6.59 -11.94
C SER A 220 11.76 5.09 -12.08
#